data_AF-A0A2G6DQC5-F1
#
_entry.id   AF-A0A2G6DQC5-F1
#
_cell.length_a   1.000
_cell.length_b   1.000
_cell.length_c   1.000
_cell.angle_alpha   90.00
_cell.angle_beta   90.00
_cell.angle_gamma   90.00
#
_symmetry.space_group_name_H-M   'P 1'
#
loop_
_entity.id
_entity.type
_entity.pdbx_description
1 polymer ?
#
loop_
_entity_poly.entity_id
_entity_poly.type
_entity_poly.pdbx_seq_one_letter_code
_entity_poly.pdbx_strand_id
1 'polypeptide(L)'
;MLGHYLTDYPGSQYGADKSAVANKIAENNAVLCLLNGSDDGSNPVANKANCQPLYQNEIQTEGGEWYMNQNYQHRDAAFEEILHFVHDYGIGVDGRGGNPGALPAYQAEIRTAQKNGSAKNLWGIGEENKAWLKELARENSLSQEYLAAVIDSYYGLWGAYTESATNGMWGMYVGKTREDTKTDDPMGYDVVGMFFHPYLTYNARIEPTFSGTFSLRFDASKPYTHHSQYLKDITLLGNNDNNVIVNNLDNTITGNAGTNTVIFAGKSDEYKVITENGKITVQDTVKNRDGKNVLTNIEKLQFSDKVVKIK
;
A
#
# COMPACT_ATOMS: atom_id res chain seq x y z
N MET A 1 -6.73 1.14 5.99
CA MET A 1 -5.41 1.66 5.63
C MET A 1 -4.58 2.10 6.84
N LEU A 2 -5.02 2.98 7.75
CA LEU A 2 -4.23 3.31 8.98
C LEU A 2 -3.74 2.10 9.77
N GLY A 3 -4.61 1.09 9.95
CA GLY A 3 -4.24 -0.16 10.61
C GLY A 3 -3.04 -0.87 9.95
N HIS A 4 -2.80 -0.69 8.66
CA HIS A 4 -1.66 -1.29 7.99
C HIS A 4 -0.33 -0.73 8.49
N TYR A 5 -0.22 0.60 8.58
CA TYR A 5 0.98 1.24 9.09
C TYR A 5 1.28 0.89 10.55
N LEU A 6 0.25 0.62 11.35
CA LEU A 6 0.34 0.31 12.77
C LEU A 6 0.30 -1.19 13.12
N THR A 7 0.15 -2.07 12.13
CA THR A 7 0.26 -3.52 12.39
C THR A 7 1.72 -3.87 12.62
N ASP A 8 1.99 -4.54 13.74
CA ASP A 8 3.30 -5.07 14.10
C ASP A 8 3.86 -5.95 12.99
N TYR A 9 5.16 -5.84 12.75
CA TYR A 9 5.92 -6.69 11.85
C TYR A 9 7.04 -7.40 12.63
N PRO A 10 6.72 -8.51 13.32
CA PRO A 10 7.71 -9.23 14.13
C PRO A 10 8.97 -9.57 13.33
N GLY A 11 10.13 -9.25 13.90
CA GLY A 11 11.44 -9.45 13.26
C GLY A 11 11.97 -8.23 12.49
N SER A 12 11.17 -7.19 12.27
CA SER A 12 11.68 -5.90 11.75
C SER A 12 12.38 -5.08 12.82
N GLN A 13 13.31 -4.21 12.42
CA GLN A 13 14.17 -3.46 13.33
C GLN A 13 13.42 -2.45 14.19
N TYR A 14 12.45 -1.75 13.62
CA TYR A 14 11.67 -0.70 14.29
C TYR A 14 10.16 -0.95 14.27
N GLY A 15 9.69 -1.94 13.51
CA GLY A 15 8.27 -2.26 13.37
C GLY A 15 7.83 -3.51 14.15
N ALA A 16 8.71 -4.15 14.93
CA ALA A 16 8.39 -5.41 15.62
C ALA A 16 7.24 -5.28 16.63
N ASP A 17 7.13 -4.13 17.29
CA ASP A 17 6.03 -3.73 18.16
C ASP A 17 5.80 -2.23 17.94
N LYS A 18 4.64 -1.87 17.41
CA LYS A 18 4.27 -0.49 17.06
C LYS A 18 3.33 0.14 18.08
N SER A 19 3.09 -0.51 19.21
CA SER A 19 2.22 0.03 20.27
C SER A 19 2.69 1.40 20.77
N ALA A 20 4.01 1.60 20.92
CA ALA A 20 4.58 2.89 21.32
C ALA A 20 4.31 3.99 20.27
N VAL A 21 4.36 3.66 18.98
CA VAL A 21 4.02 4.60 17.89
C VAL A 21 2.54 4.96 17.96
N ALA A 22 1.66 3.97 18.09
CA ALA A 22 0.22 4.20 18.19
C ALA A 22 -0.16 5.04 19.43
N ASN A 23 0.46 4.75 20.58
CA ASN A 23 0.28 5.56 21.80
C ASN A 23 0.76 6.99 21.58
N LYS A 24 1.87 7.17 20.85
CA LYS A 24 2.42 8.50 20.60
C LYS A 24 1.53 9.37 19.71
N ILE A 25 0.88 8.76 18.71
CA ILE A 25 -0.17 9.42 17.90
C ILE A 25 -1.28 9.97 18.81
N ALA A 26 -1.71 9.18 19.79
CA ALA A 26 -2.74 9.60 20.74
C ALA A 26 -2.25 10.70 21.71
N GLU A 27 -1.05 10.56 22.28
CA GLU A 27 -0.44 11.58 23.15
C GLU A 27 -0.28 12.93 22.46
N ASN A 28 0.04 12.90 21.16
CA ASN A 28 0.18 14.10 20.34
C ASN A 28 -1.17 14.69 19.88
N ASN A 29 -2.30 14.13 20.33
CA ASN A 29 -3.66 14.55 19.96
C ASN A 29 -3.87 14.61 18.45
N ALA A 30 -3.26 13.67 17.71
CA ALA A 30 -3.30 13.68 16.26
C ALA A 30 -4.74 13.47 15.75
N VAL A 31 -5.11 14.23 14.73
CA VAL A 31 -6.42 14.12 14.07
C VAL A 31 -6.19 13.88 12.58
N LEU A 32 -6.83 12.84 12.02
CA LEU A 32 -6.95 12.64 10.58
C LEU A 32 -8.33 13.12 10.13
N CYS A 33 -8.37 14.13 9.28
CA CYS A 33 -9.58 14.73 8.75
C CYS A 33 -9.92 14.11 7.39
N LEU A 34 -11.05 13.39 7.31
CA LEU A 34 -11.60 12.92 6.04
C LEU A 34 -12.50 14.02 5.46
N LEU A 35 -12.12 14.55 4.31
CA LEU A 35 -12.71 15.75 3.72
C LEU A 35 -13.35 15.45 2.36
N ASN A 36 -14.41 16.15 2.03
CA ASN A 36 -14.97 16.12 0.67
C ASN A 36 -14.12 16.97 -0.28
N GLY A 37 -14.15 16.65 -1.58
CA GLY A 37 -13.45 17.40 -2.62
C GLY A 37 -12.03 16.89 -2.87
N SER A 38 -11.15 17.81 -3.25
CA SER A 38 -9.73 17.59 -3.54
C SER A 38 -8.87 18.59 -2.76
N ASP A 39 -7.57 18.34 -2.65
CA ASP A 39 -6.65 19.33 -2.10
C ASP A 39 -6.36 20.45 -3.12
N ASP A 40 -7.26 21.42 -3.20
CA ASP A 40 -7.18 22.60 -4.08
C ASP A 40 -7.02 23.91 -3.30
N GLY A 41 -6.78 23.81 -1.99
CA GLY A 41 -6.70 24.94 -1.06
C GLY A 41 -8.04 25.63 -0.77
N SER A 42 -9.16 25.17 -1.32
CA SER A 42 -10.49 25.78 -1.09
C SER A 42 -11.16 25.29 0.20
N ASN A 43 -10.72 24.16 0.76
CA ASN A 43 -11.36 23.57 1.92
C ASN A 43 -11.03 24.35 3.20
N PRO A 44 -12.04 24.90 3.91
CA PRO A 44 -11.80 25.74 5.07
C PRO A 44 -11.37 24.95 6.32
N VAL A 45 -11.46 23.62 6.33
CA VAL A 45 -11.14 22.80 7.51
C VAL A 45 -9.65 22.82 7.82
N ALA A 46 -8.78 22.84 6.81
CA ALA A 46 -7.34 22.95 6.98
C ALA A 46 -6.92 24.21 7.77
N ASN A 47 -7.72 25.28 7.70
CA ASN A 47 -7.50 26.53 8.43
C ASN A 47 -8.25 26.62 9.78
N LYS A 48 -9.02 25.60 10.15
CA LYS A 48 -9.92 25.61 11.32
C LYS A 48 -9.63 24.50 12.32
N ALA A 49 -8.97 23.43 11.89
CA ALA A 49 -8.59 22.31 12.73
C ALA A 49 -7.13 21.94 12.45
N ASN A 50 -6.38 21.64 13.50
CA ASN A 50 -5.04 21.07 13.37
C ASN A 50 -5.18 19.56 13.11
N CYS A 51 -5.22 19.18 11.83
CA CYS A 51 -5.36 17.78 11.42
C CYS A 51 -4.64 17.50 10.11
N GLN A 52 -4.27 16.23 9.90
CA GLN A 52 -3.83 15.73 8.61
C GLN A 52 -5.05 15.63 7.69
N PRO A 53 -5.12 16.35 6.56
CA PRO A 53 -6.23 16.23 5.64
C PRO A 53 -6.08 15.00 4.74
N LEU A 54 -7.19 14.34 4.41
CA LEU A 54 -7.26 13.37 3.33
C LEU A 54 -8.58 13.57 2.60
N TYR A 55 -8.51 13.83 1.30
CA TYR A 55 -9.67 14.24 0.51
C TYR A 55 -10.30 13.10 -0.27
N GLN A 56 -11.63 13.14 -0.39
CA GLN A 56 -12.44 12.11 -1.06
C GLN A 56 -11.95 11.80 -2.48
N ASN A 57 -11.61 12.82 -3.27
CA ASN A 57 -11.19 12.66 -4.66
C ASN A 57 -9.72 12.18 -4.80
N GLU A 58 -9.04 11.98 -3.67
CA GLU A 58 -7.67 11.47 -3.60
C GLU A 58 -7.62 10.08 -2.95
N ILE A 59 -8.76 9.42 -2.79
CA ILE A 59 -8.85 8.06 -2.26
C ILE A 59 -9.27 7.12 -3.38
N GLN A 60 -8.34 6.27 -3.80
CA GLN A 60 -8.65 5.20 -4.74
C GLN A 60 -9.32 4.02 -4.01
N THR A 61 -10.29 3.36 -4.65
CA THR A 61 -10.98 2.16 -4.13
C THR A 61 -10.63 0.94 -4.96
N GLU A 62 -10.18 -0.15 -4.34
CA GLU A 62 -9.83 -1.37 -5.06
C GLU A 62 -11.02 -1.95 -5.82
N GLY A 63 -10.79 -2.36 -7.08
CA GLY A 63 -11.85 -2.86 -7.97
C GLY A 63 -12.65 -1.78 -8.69
N GLY A 64 -12.50 -0.50 -8.30
CA GLY A 64 -13.11 0.62 -9.02
C GLY A 64 -12.37 1.03 -10.28
N GLU A 65 -13.05 1.78 -11.16
CA GLU A 65 -12.50 2.14 -12.49
C GLU A 65 -11.13 2.83 -12.41
N TRP A 66 -10.97 3.77 -11.47
CA TRP A 66 -9.69 4.45 -11.25
C TRP A 66 -8.58 3.46 -10.86
N TYR A 67 -8.85 2.56 -9.92
CA TYR A 67 -7.90 1.53 -9.49
C TYR A 67 -7.55 0.58 -10.63
N MET A 68 -8.56 0.05 -11.31
CA MET A 68 -8.37 -0.94 -12.35
C MET A 68 -7.55 -0.41 -13.53
N ASN A 69 -7.74 0.87 -13.87
CA ASN A 69 -7.05 1.53 -14.99
C ASN A 69 -5.74 2.21 -14.59
N GLN A 70 -5.47 2.40 -13.29
CA GLN A 70 -4.34 3.20 -12.78
C GLN A 70 -4.27 4.57 -13.47
N ASN A 71 -5.35 5.35 -13.35
CA ASN A 71 -5.44 6.67 -13.98
C ASN A 71 -4.63 7.73 -13.19
N TYR A 72 -3.48 8.13 -13.73
CA TYR A 72 -2.56 9.13 -13.15
C TYR A 72 -2.95 10.60 -13.41
N GLN A 73 -4.12 10.87 -14.00
CA GLN A 73 -4.72 12.21 -14.03
C GLN A 73 -5.26 12.64 -12.67
N HIS A 74 -5.34 11.69 -11.72
CA HIS A 74 -5.72 11.90 -10.34
C HIS A 74 -4.55 11.50 -9.43
N ARG A 75 -4.43 12.16 -8.27
CA ARG A 75 -3.48 11.81 -7.22
C ARG A 75 -4.15 10.89 -6.22
N ASP A 76 -3.65 9.67 -6.05
CA ASP A 76 -4.03 8.82 -4.91
C ASP A 76 -3.15 9.16 -3.72
N ALA A 77 -3.70 9.88 -2.75
CA ALA A 77 -2.98 10.39 -1.59
C ALA A 77 -3.21 9.53 -0.34
N ALA A 78 -4.06 8.50 -0.40
CA ALA A 78 -4.44 7.75 0.78
C ALA A 78 -3.24 7.09 1.49
N PHE A 79 -2.25 6.61 0.73
CA PHE A 79 -1.01 6.08 1.30
C PHE A 79 -0.15 7.17 1.94
N GLU A 80 0.07 8.26 1.21
CA GLU A 80 0.89 9.40 1.62
C GLU A 80 0.32 10.12 2.84
N GLU A 81 -0.93 10.55 2.83
CA GLU A 81 -1.50 11.35 3.93
C GLU A 81 -1.61 10.52 5.21
N ILE A 82 -1.93 9.23 5.11
CA ILE A 82 -1.96 8.35 6.29
C ILE A 82 -0.54 8.04 6.77
N LEU A 83 0.45 7.97 5.88
CA LEU A 83 1.85 7.89 6.25
C LEU A 83 2.28 9.15 7.01
N HIS A 84 2.02 10.34 6.48
CA HIS A 84 2.31 11.62 7.14
C HIS A 84 1.69 11.65 8.53
N PHE A 85 0.43 11.21 8.68
CA PHE A 85 -0.21 11.09 9.98
C PHE A 85 0.55 10.18 10.96
N VAL A 86 1.03 9.01 10.51
CA VAL A 86 1.78 8.07 11.38
C VAL A 86 3.20 8.57 11.63
N HIS A 87 3.84 9.19 10.64
CA HIS A 87 5.20 9.69 10.71
C HIS A 87 5.27 10.88 11.66
N ASP A 88 4.44 11.89 11.45
CA ASP A 88 4.50 13.17 12.16
C ASP A 88 4.14 13.03 13.62
N TYR A 89 3.13 12.22 13.91
CA TYR A 89 2.55 12.13 15.24
C TYR A 89 2.95 10.86 15.99
N GLY A 90 3.43 9.82 15.30
CA GLY A 90 3.79 8.54 15.90
C GLY A 90 5.29 8.29 15.93
N ILE A 91 5.89 8.09 14.76
CA ILE A 91 7.33 7.81 14.61
C ILE A 91 8.15 9.00 15.11
N GLY A 92 7.74 10.20 14.69
CA GLY A 92 8.32 11.49 15.02
C GLY A 92 9.24 12.04 13.95
N VAL A 93 9.26 13.36 13.87
CA VAL A 93 10.18 14.14 13.03
C VAL A 93 11.12 14.91 13.94
N ASP A 94 12.42 14.68 13.80
CA ASP A 94 13.47 15.33 14.58
C ASP A 94 13.73 16.76 14.10
N GLY A 95 14.32 17.60 14.95
CA GLY A 95 14.71 18.96 14.59
C GLY A 95 13.62 20.01 14.79
N ARG A 96 13.94 21.26 14.45
CA ARG A 96 13.03 22.40 14.64
C ARG A 96 11.84 22.27 13.68
N GLY A 97 10.63 22.46 14.21
CA GLY A 97 9.39 22.36 13.42
C GLY A 97 8.84 20.93 13.31
N GLY A 98 9.63 19.91 13.69
CA GLY A 98 9.15 18.54 13.81
C GLY A 98 8.53 18.24 15.17
N ASN A 99 7.74 17.17 15.24
CA ASN A 99 7.14 16.65 16.45
C ASN A 99 7.93 15.42 16.94
N PRO A 100 8.47 15.43 18.18
CA PRO A 100 9.13 14.26 18.74
C PRO A 100 8.18 13.07 18.87
N GLY A 101 8.60 11.93 18.33
CA GLY A 101 7.81 10.69 18.35
C GLY A 101 8.48 9.57 19.13
N ALA A 102 7.95 8.36 18.97
CA ALA A 102 8.38 7.17 19.71
C ALA A 102 9.70 6.58 19.20
N LEU A 103 10.10 6.90 17.96
CA LEU A 103 11.21 6.21 17.27
C LEU A 103 12.26 7.18 16.71
N PRO A 104 12.97 7.96 17.55
CA PRO A 104 13.97 8.92 17.08
C PRO A 104 15.14 8.24 16.35
N ALA A 105 15.48 6.99 16.68
CA ALA A 105 16.49 6.23 15.95
C ALA A 105 16.06 5.87 14.53
N TYR A 106 14.80 5.46 14.34
CA TYR A 106 14.26 5.18 13.00
C TYR A 106 14.18 6.45 12.16
N GLN A 107 13.75 7.56 12.77
CA GLN A 107 13.75 8.85 12.09
C GLN A 107 15.15 9.30 11.65
N ALA A 108 16.20 8.98 12.41
CA ALA A 108 17.58 9.25 12.00
C ALA A 108 17.99 8.44 10.75
N GLU A 109 17.52 7.19 10.62
CA GLU A 109 17.72 6.37 9.41
C GLU A 109 16.99 6.98 8.22
N ILE A 110 15.71 7.35 8.38
CA ILE A 110 14.91 8.03 7.34
C ILE A 110 15.61 9.31 6.88
N ARG A 111 16.07 10.15 7.81
CA ARG A 111 16.78 11.39 7.47
C ARG A 111 18.10 11.13 6.75
N THR A 112 18.80 10.04 7.10
CA THR A 112 20.06 9.67 6.45
C THR A 112 19.80 9.21 5.01
N ALA A 113 18.77 8.39 4.79
CA ALA A 113 18.30 8.00 3.45
C ALA A 113 17.86 9.23 2.64
N GLN A 114 17.04 10.11 3.21
CA GLN A 114 16.60 11.35 2.57
C GLN A 114 17.77 12.23 2.11
N LYS A 115 18.77 12.44 2.98
CA LYS A 115 19.96 13.24 2.64
C LYS A 115 20.76 12.60 1.51
N ASN A 116 20.93 11.28 1.52
CA ASN A 116 21.55 10.55 0.41
C ASN A 116 20.74 10.73 -0.88
N GLY A 117 19.41 10.59 -0.82
CA GLY A 117 18.51 10.79 -1.94
C GLY A 117 18.63 12.19 -2.54
N SER A 118 18.64 13.24 -1.72
CA SER A 118 18.81 14.61 -2.20
C SER A 118 20.21 14.85 -2.77
N ALA A 119 21.26 14.32 -2.16
CA ALA A 119 22.64 14.49 -2.64
C ALA A 119 22.88 13.80 -3.98
N LYS A 120 22.20 12.69 -4.25
CA LYS A 120 22.28 11.92 -5.49
C LYS A 120 21.18 12.26 -6.50
N ASN A 121 20.31 13.22 -6.19
CA ASN A 121 19.17 13.60 -7.02
C ASN A 121 18.25 12.39 -7.36
N LEU A 122 17.93 11.58 -6.34
CA LEU A 122 17.06 10.40 -6.46
C LEU A 122 15.58 10.73 -6.26
N TRP A 123 15.26 11.90 -5.73
CA TRP A 123 13.90 12.35 -5.47
C TRP A 123 13.80 13.86 -5.58
N GLY A 124 12.58 14.38 -5.81
CA GLY A 124 12.37 15.80 -6.13
C GLY A 124 13.06 16.20 -7.44
N ILE A 125 13.19 15.26 -8.37
CA ILE A 125 13.84 15.45 -9.67
C ILE A 125 13.03 16.46 -10.49
N GLY A 126 13.70 17.39 -11.17
CA GLY A 126 13.06 18.41 -12.01
C GLY A 126 13.35 19.84 -11.53
N GLU A 127 13.49 20.78 -12.46
CA GLU A 127 13.74 22.19 -12.13
C GLU A 127 12.51 22.83 -11.46
N GLU A 128 11.33 22.41 -11.88
CA GLU A 128 10.02 22.80 -11.36
C GLU A 128 9.88 22.51 -9.86
N ASN A 129 10.55 21.48 -9.36
CA ASN A 129 10.45 21.03 -7.96
C ASN A 129 11.39 21.79 -7.02
N LYS A 130 12.35 22.57 -7.52
CA LYS A 130 13.36 23.25 -6.67
C LYS A 130 12.76 24.28 -5.71
N ALA A 131 11.67 24.94 -6.10
CA ALA A 131 11.00 25.92 -5.23
C ALA A 131 10.32 25.22 -4.05
N TRP A 132 9.58 24.14 -4.35
CA TRP A 132 8.93 23.27 -3.38
C TRP A 132 9.95 22.60 -2.44
N LEU A 133 11.04 22.03 -2.95
CA LEU A 133 12.10 21.45 -2.10
C LEU A 133 12.72 22.46 -1.13
N LYS A 134 12.84 23.74 -1.53
CA LYS A 134 13.31 24.81 -0.62
C LYS A 134 12.29 25.14 0.46
N GLU A 135 11.00 25.02 0.16
CA GLU A 135 9.92 25.17 1.14
C GLU A 135 9.97 24.04 2.16
N LEU A 136 10.00 22.79 1.68
CA LEU A 136 10.12 21.63 2.56
C LEU A 136 11.35 21.69 3.47
N ALA A 137 12.47 22.17 2.94
CA ALA A 137 13.69 22.35 3.72
C ALA A 137 13.53 23.37 4.86
N ARG A 138 12.75 24.44 4.66
CA ARG A 138 12.48 25.44 5.70
C ARG A 138 11.54 24.92 6.77
N GLU A 139 10.60 24.07 6.37
CA GLU A 139 9.56 23.50 7.23
C GLU A 139 10.00 22.21 7.93
N ASN A 140 11.16 21.67 7.56
CA ASN A 140 11.70 20.40 8.05
C ASN A 140 10.85 19.19 7.62
N SER A 141 10.25 19.26 6.44
CA SER A 141 9.36 18.23 5.88
C SER A 141 9.99 17.35 4.79
N LEU A 142 11.26 17.58 4.43
CA LEU A 142 11.94 16.78 3.41
C LEU A 142 11.92 15.26 3.71
N SER A 143 12.04 14.84 4.97
CA SER A 143 12.04 13.41 5.32
C SER A 143 10.66 12.77 5.16
N GLN A 144 9.59 13.54 5.33
CA GLN A 144 8.21 13.07 5.19
C GLN A 144 7.92 12.81 3.71
N GLU A 145 8.13 13.82 2.86
CA GLU A 145 7.90 13.75 1.42
C GLU A 145 8.79 12.72 0.72
N TYR A 146 10.07 12.63 1.13
CA TYR A 146 10.95 11.59 0.63
C TYR A 146 10.45 10.18 0.97
N LEU A 147 10.02 9.95 2.20
CA LEU A 147 9.53 8.63 2.61
C LEU A 147 8.24 8.25 1.89
N ALA A 148 7.34 9.21 1.68
CA ALA A 148 6.15 9.03 0.85
C ALA A 148 6.51 8.57 -0.57
N ALA A 149 7.47 9.27 -1.21
CA ALA A 149 7.92 8.92 -2.55
C ALA A 149 8.44 7.49 -2.69
N VAL A 150 9.20 7.05 -1.68
CA VAL A 150 9.73 5.69 -1.61
C VAL A 150 8.59 4.69 -1.41
N ILE A 151 7.65 4.96 -0.50
CA ILE A 151 6.54 4.07 -0.13
C ILE A 151 5.57 3.85 -1.30
N ASP A 152 5.22 4.90 -2.03
CA ASP A 152 4.31 4.76 -3.17
C ASP A 152 4.86 3.79 -4.21
N SER A 153 6.15 3.93 -4.53
CA SER A 153 6.83 3.07 -5.50
C SER A 153 7.04 1.66 -4.92
N TYR A 154 7.33 1.55 -3.62
CA TYR A 154 7.46 0.29 -2.91
C TYR A 154 6.15 -0.53 -2.90
N TYR A 155 4.99 0.11 -2.78
CA TYR A 155 3.69 -0.57 -2.90
C TYR A 155 3.09 -0.53 -4.31
N GLY A 156 3.89 -0.12 -5.30
CA GLY A 156 3.57 -0.26 -6.72
C GLY A 156 2.51 0.70 -7.25
N LEU A 157 2.22 1.79 -6.54
CA LEU A 157 1.28 2.83 -6.99
C LEU A 157 1.73 3.45 -8.33
N TRP A 158 3.04 3.50 -8.58
CA TRP A 158 3.62 4.07 -9.79
C TRP A 158 4.00 3.06 -10.86
N GLY A 159 3.87 1.76 -10.58
CA GLY A 159 4.40 0.72 -11.47
C GLY A 159 3.79 0.73 -12.88
N ALA A 160 2.53 1.15 -13.00
CA ALA A 160 1.82 1.28 -14.27
C ALA A 160 2.01 2.62 -14.98
N TYR A 161 2.77 3.56 -14.40
CA TYR A 161 2.99 4.88 -15.00
C TYR A 161 3.78 4.76 -16.31
N THR A 162 3.21 5.31 -17.39
CA THR A 162 3.72 5.13 -18.76
C THR A 162 4.48 6.33 -19.31
N GLU A 163 4.32 7.52 -18.72
CA GLU A 163 5.02 8.71 -19.19
C GLU A 163 6.50 8.73 -18.74
N SER A 164 6.88 7.85 -17.81
CA SER A 164 8.27 7.57 -17.48
C SER A 164 8.58 6.07 -17.52
N ALA A 165 9.68 5.74 -18.20
CA ALA A 165 10.15 4.36 -18.28
C ALA A 165 10.72 3.85 -16.94
N THR A 166 11.36 4.73 -16.17
CA THR A 166 12.17 4.37 -15.01
C THR A 166 11.71 5.00 -13.70
N ASN A 167 11.05 6.17 -13.76
CA ASN A 167 10.78 6.99 -12.56
C ASN A 167 9.31 6.91 -12.14
N GLY A 168 9.08 6.91 -10.82
CA GLY A 168 7.77 7.10 -10.20
C GLY A 168 7.45 8.57 -9.94
N MET A 169 6.28 8.83 -9.35
CA MET A 169 5.79 10.16 -8.96
C MET A 169 5.90 11.22 -10.05
N TRP A 170 5.27 11.02 -11.20
CA TRP A 170 5.38 11.94 -12.35
C TRP A 170 6.82 12.25 -12.77
N GLY A 171 7.76 11.33 -12.52
CA GLY A 171 9.18 11.51 -12.81
C GLY A 171 10.03 12.01 -11.64
N MET A 172 9.41 12.42 -10.52
CA MET A 172 10.08 13.04 -9.39
C MET A 172 10.90 12.07 -8.55
N TYR A 173 10.59 10.78 -8.56
CA TYR A 173 11.30 9.76 -7.80
C TYR A 173 11.97 8.73 -8.72
N VAL A 174 13.23 8.38 -8.43
CA VAL A 174 14.08 7.57 -9.31
C VAL A 174 13.52 6.17 -9.55
N GLY A 175 12.92 5.53 -8.55
CA GLY A 175 12.36 4.20 -8.67
C GLY A 175 10.89 4.24 -9.06
N LYS A 176 10.49 3.55 -10.12
CA LYS A 176 9.07 3.39 -10.49
C LYS A 176 8.41 2.20 -9.83
N THR A 177 9.13 1.08 -9.76
CA THR A 177 8.67 -0.17 -9.12
C THR A 177 9.45 -0.44 -7.84
N ARG A 178 8.98 -1.40 -7.04
CA ARG A 178 9.71 -1.85 -5.84
C ARG A 178 11.11 -2.35 -6.19
N GLU A 179 11.25 -3.05 -7.31
CA GLU A 179 12.51 -3.57 -7.83
C GLU A 179 13.46 -2.44 -8.23
N ASP A 180 12.94 -1.39 -8.88
CA ASP A 180 13.70 -0.19 -9.24
C ASP A 180 14.12 0.55 -7.96
N THR A 181 13.22 0.76 -7.00
CA THR A 181 13.53 1.38 -5.70
C THR A 181 14.68 0.65 -5.00
N LYS A 182 14.68 -0.68 -5.00
CA LYS A 182 15.77 -1.48 -4.40
C LYS A 182 17.13 -1.25 -5.08
N THR A 183 17.12 -1.02 -6.39
CA THR A 183 18.34 -0.90 -7.20
C THR A 183 18.86 0.54 -7.20
N ASP A 184 17.96 1.49 -7.40
CA ASP A 184 18.28 2.89 -7.67
C ASP A 184 18.33 3.75 -6.40
N ASP A 185 17.57 3.38 -5.36
CA ASP A 185 17.59 3.99 -4.03
C ASP A 185 17.58 2.94 -2.91
N PRO A 186 18.66 2.16 -2.76
CA PRO A 186 18.74 1.07 -1.78
C PRO A 186 18.56 1.55 -0.33
N MET A 187 18.94 2.79 -0.01
CA MET A 187 18.71 3.34 1.33
C MET A 187 17.23 3.63 1.58
N GLY A 188 16.52 4.19 0.59
CA GLY A 188 15.07 4.33 0.63
C GLY A 188 14.38 2.97 0.81
N TYR A 189 14.76 1.98 0.00
CA TYR A 189 14.24 0.63 0.11
C TYR A 189 14.44 0.02 1.52
N ASP A 190 15.64 0.17 2.07
CA ASP A 190 15.99 -0.40 3.37
C ASP A 190 15.19 0.25 4.51
N VAL A 191 15.03 1.59 4.52
CA VAL A 191 14.24 2.24 5.58
C VAL A 191 12.79 1.78 5.58
N VAL A 192 12.20 1.51 4.41
CA VAL A 192 10.85 0.92 4.35
C VAL A 192 10.83 -0.47 5.01
N GLY A 193 11.81 -1.32 4.68
CA GLY A 193 11.94 -2.68 5.23
C GLY A 193 12.23 -2.74 6.73
N MET A 194 12.74 -1.66 7.33
CA MET A 194 13.02 -1.62 8.77
C MET A 194 11.75 -1.51 9.65
N PHE A 195 10.62 -1.04 9.09
CA PHE A 195 9.40 -0.76 9.86
C PHE A 195 8.10 -1.29 9.23
N PHE A 196 7.97 -1.21 7.90
CA PHE A 196 6.74 -1.56 7.20
C PHE A 196 6.73 -3.02 6.75
N HIS A 197 5.55 -3.58 6.54
CA HIS A 197 5.42 -4.94 5.99
C HIS A 197 5.76 -4.91 4.50
N PRO A 198 6.33 -5.99 3.93
CA PRO A 198 6.51 -6.09 2.48
C PRO A 198 5.18 -6.30 1.72
N TYR A 199 4.05 -6.36 2.42
CA TYR A 199 2.70 -6.52 1.89
C TYR A 199 1.71 -5.66 2.68
N LEU A 200 0.56 -5.39 2.08
CA LEU A 200 -0.52 -4.60 2.65
C LEU A 200 -1.36 -5.48 3.58
N THR A 201 -1.47 -5.06 4.85
CA THR A 201 -2.11 -5.85 5.92
C THR A 201 -3.56 -5.47 6.19
N TYR A 202 -4.08 -4.43 5.53
CA TYR A 202 -5.49 -4.12 5.61
C TYR A 202 -6.29 -5.08 4.72
N ASN A 203 -7.54 -5.35 5.10
CA ASN A 203 -8.46 -6.07 4.23
C ASN A 203 -8.97 -5.12 3.13
N ALA A 204 -8.53 -5.31 1.90
CA ALA A 204 -9.02 -4.53 0.76
C ALA A 204 -10.46 -4.93 0.42
N ARG A 205 -11.32 -3.94 0.21
CA ARG A 205 -12.75 -4.15 0.00
C ARG A 205 -13.06 -3.86 -1.47
N ILE A 206 -13.09 -4.92 -2.27
CA ILE A 206 -13.26 -4.82 -3.73
C ILE A 206 -14.66 -4.28 -4.04
N GLU A 207 -14.73 -3.24 -4.86
CA GLU A 207 -15.94 -2.44 -5.10
C GLU A 207 -17.18 -3.30 -5.45
N PRO A 208 -18.39 -2.99 -4.93
CA PRO A 208 -19.60 -3.78 -5.18
C PRO A 208 -20.00 -3.97 -6.64
N THR A 209 -19.58 -3.04 -7.50
CA THR A 209 -19.89 -3.01 -8.93
C THR A 209 -18.89 -3.82 -9.75
N PHE A 210 -17.75 -4.22 -9.16
CA PHE A 210 -16.73 -5.01 -9.84
C PHE A 210 -17.33 -6.34 -10.34
N SER A 211 -16.98 -6.69 -11.58
CA SER A 211 -17.33 -7.97 -12.20
C SER A 211 -16.16 -8.45 -13.03
N GLY A 212 -15.86 -9.75 -12.96
CA GLY A 212 -14.78 -10.37 -13.70
C GLY A 212 -13.73 -10.98 -12.79
N THR A 213 -12.45 -10.84 -13.14
CA THR A 213 -11.36 -11.50 -12.42
C THR A 213 -10.42 -10.46 -11.78
N PHE A 214 -10.45 -10.37 -10.45
CA PHE A 214 -9.51 -9.56 -9.68
C PHE A 214 -8.24 -10.37 -9.44
N SER A 215 -7.09 -9.87 -9.90
CA SER A 215 -5.82 -10.56 -9.75
C SER A 215 -5.07 -9.99 -8.57
N LEU A 216 -4.74 -10.82 -7.59
CA LEU A 216 -3.68 -10.53 -6.63
C LEU A 216 -2.31 -10.85 -7.24
N ARG A 217 -2.23 -11.56 -8.36
CA ARG A 217 -0.94 -11.82 -9.00
C ARG A 217 -0.56 -10.70 -9.95
N PHE A 218 0.72 -10.32 -9.93
CA PHE A 218 1.30 -9.43 -10.92
C PHE A 218 1.10 -9.97 -12.35
N ASP A 219 0.58 -9.11 -13.22
CA ASP A 219 0.36 -9.35 -14.64
C ASP A 219 0.56 -8.02 -15.36
N ALA A 220 1.66 -7.88 -16.10
CA ALA A 220 2.01 -6.63 -16.79
C ALA A 220 0.95 -6.15 -17.80
N SER A 221 0.02 -7.01 -18.23
CA SER A 221 -1.12 -6.61 -19.07
C SER A 221 -2.26 -5.93 -18.28
N LYS A 222 -2.20 -5.96 -16.94
CA LYS A 222 -3.19 -5.41 -16.02
C LYS A 222 -2.54 -4.37 -15.11
N PRO A 223 -2.67 -3.07 -15.42
CA PRO A 223 -2.03 -1.97 -14.71
C PRO A 223 -2.15 -2.05 -13.19
N TYR A 224 -3.35 -2.29 -12.67
CA TYR A 224 -3.61 -2.34 -11.22
C TYR A 224 -2.82 -3.41 -10.47
N THR A 225 -2.30 -4.43 -11.17
CA THR A 225 -1.57 -5.53 -10.53
C THR A 225 -0.18 -5.15 -10.06
N HIS A 226 0.35 -3.99 -10.50
CA HIS A 226 1.52 -3.40 -9.86
C HIS A 226 1.27 -3.13 -8.37
N HIS A 227 0.05 -2.75 -7.99
CA HIS A 227 -0.38 -2.50 -6.62
C HIS A 227 -0.99 -3.75 -5.98
N SER A 228 -1.98 -4.39 -6.63
CA SER A 228 -2.74 -5.51 -6.02
C SER A 228 -1.87 -6.72 -5.68
N GLN A 229 -0.67 -6.84 -6.26
CA GLN A 229 0.29 -7.89 -5.90
C GLN A 229 0.72 -7.89 -4.44
N TYR A 230 0.63 -6.74 -3.79
CA TYR A 230 0.98 -6.60 -2.38
C TYR A 230 -0.23 -6.73 -1.46
N LEU A 231 -1.45 -6.84 -1.98
CA LEU A 231 -2.63 -7.12 -1.19
C LEU A 231 -2.59 -8.56 -0.70
N LYS A 232 -2.82 -8.73 0.61
CA LYS A 232 -2.86 -10.04 1.26
C LYS A 232 -4.30 -10.50 1.54
N ASP A 233 -5.12 -9.62 2.10
CA ASP A 233 -6.47 -9.98 2.51
C ASP A 233 -7.49 -9.16 1.71
N ILE A 234 -8.51 -9.83 1.13
CA ILE A 234 -9.56 -9.14 0.38
C ILE A 234 -10.96 -9.61 0.76
N THR A 235 -11.93 -8.71 0.60
CA THR A 235 -13.36 -9.00 0.66
C THR A 235 -14.01 -8.48 -0.62
N LEU A 236 -14.65 -9.36 -1.37
CA LEU A 236 -15.50 -8.99 -2.49
C LEU A 236 -16.82 -8.41 -1.95
N LEU A 237 -17.25 -7.27 -2.49
CA LEU A 237 -18.56 -6.69 -2.15
C LEU A 237 -19.58 -6.90 -3.27
N GLY A 238 -20.83 -6.55 -3.01
CA GLY A 238 -21.91 -6.61 -3.99
C GLY A 238 -22.39 -8.03 -4.28
N ASN A 239 -23.01 -8.20 -5.45
CA ASN A 239 -23.72 -9.43 -5.82
C ASN A 239 -23.29 -10.00 -7.18
N ASN A 240 -22.28 -9.40 -7.81
CA ASN A 240 -21.78 -9.87 -9.10
C ASN A 240 -20.97 -11.15 -8.93
N ASP A 241 -21.04 -12.03 -9.94
CA ASP A 241 -20.10 -13.14 -10.08
C ASP A 241 -18.68 -12.59 -10.27
N ASN A 242 -17.74 -13.14 -9.51
CA ASN A 242 -16.39 -12.63 -9.43
C ASN A 242 -15.37 -13.75 -9.24
N ASN A 243 -14.21 -13.60 -9.86
CA ASN A 243 -13.08 -14.51 -9.70
C ASN A 243 -11.92 -13.79 -9.03
N VAL A 244 -11.10 -14.54 -8.30
CA VAL A 244 -9.87 -14.04 -7.67
C VAL A 244 -8.70 -14.93 -8.08
N ILE A 245 -7.63 -14.36 -8.64
CA ILE A 245 -6.36 -15.06 -8.82
C ILE A 245 -5.48 -14.77 -7.61
N VAL A 246 -4.97 -15.81 -6.95
CA VAL A 246 -4.13 -15.66 -5.75
C VAL A 246 -2.68 -15.32 -6.09
N ASN A 247 -2.00 -14.62 -5.18
CA ASN A 247 -0.55 -14.36 -5.21
C ASN A 247 0.21 -15.40 -4.39
N ASN A 248 1.49 -15.13 -4.14
CA ASN A 248 2.38 -15.98 -3.36
C ASN A 248 2.29 -15.77 -1.83
N LEU A 249 1.41 -14.90 -1.36
CA LEU A 249 1.19 -14.64 0.05
C LEU A 249 0.19 -15.63 0.66
N ASP A 250 0.13 -15.64 1.99
CA ASP A 250 -0.94 -16.31 2.71
C ASP A 250 -2.15 -15.37 2.78
N ASN A 251 -3.21 -15.66 2.03
CA ASN A 251 -4.35 -14.76 1.86
C ASN A 251 -5.58 -15.16 2.67
N THR A 252 -6.34 -14.18 3.15
CA THR A 252 -7.74 -14.36 3.57
C THR A 252 -8.65 -13.74 2.53
N ILE A 253 -9.52 -14.56 1.93
CA ILE A 253 -10.41 -14.14 0.85
C ILE A 253 -11.85 -14.41 1.27
N THR A 254 -12.66 -13.35 1.26
CA THR A 254 -14.11 -13.43 1.50
C THR A 254 -14.86 -13.10 0.22
N GLY A 255 -15.68 -14.02 -0.26
CA GLY A 255 -16.57 -13.80 -1.39
C GLY A 255 -17.82 -12.97 -1.05
N ASN A 256 -18.54 -12.58 -2.09
CA ASN A 256 -19.72 -11.75 -2.04
C ASN A 256 -21.00 -12.59 -2.19
N ALA A 257 -22.15 -12.00 -2.57
CA ALA A 257 -23.40 -12.74 -2.74
C ALA A 257 -23.55 -13.42 -4.12
N GLY A 258 -22.63 -13.17 -5.05
CA GLY A 258 -22.59 -13.82 -6.36
C GLY A 258 -21.89 -15.18 -6.32
N THR A 259 -21.64 -15.76 -7.49
CA THR A 259 -20.80 -16.95 -7.63
C THR A 259 -19.34 -16.54 -7.65
N ASN A 260 -18.57 -17.00 -6.67
CA ASN A 260 -17.16 -16.68 -6.55
C ASN A 260 -16.25 -17.87 -6.86
N THR A 261 -15.22 -17.63 -7.68
CA THR A 261 -14.19 -18.61 -8.01
C THR A 261 -12.82 -18.13 -7.54
N VAL A 262 -12.11 -18.94 -6.78
CA VAL A 262 -10.69 -18.69 -6.48
C VAL A 262 -9.82 -19.53 -7.41
N ILE A 263 -8.90 -18.87 -8.11
CA ILE A 263 -8.07 -19.44 -9.17
C ILE A 263 -6.64 -19.59 -8.66
N PHE A 264 -6.13 -20.82 -8.78
CA PHE A 264 -4.79 -21.26 -8.40
C PHE A 264 -3.95 -21.58 -9.65
N ALA A 265 -2.63 -21.43 -9.53
CA ALA A 265 -1.69 -21.58 -10.64
C ALA A 265 -1.49 -23.03 -11.08
N GLY A 266 -1.53 -23.95 -10.13
CA GLY A 266 -1.06 -25.32 -10.24
C GLY A 266 -2.14 -26.34 -10.48
N LYS A 267 -1.76 -27.61 -10.53
CA LYS A 267 -2.68 -28.74 -10.64
C LYS A 267 -3.29 -29.04 -9.28
N SER A 268 -4.50 -29.58 -9.27
CA SER A 268 -5.24 -29.85 -8.05
C SER A 268 -4.56 -30.82 -7.05
N ASP A 269 -3.67 -31.69 -7.51
CA ASP A 269 -2.87 -32.61 -6.67
C ASP A 269 -1.68 -31.94 -5.97
N GLU A 270 -1.33 -30.70 -6.36
CA GLU A 270 -0.29 -29.90 -5.72
C GLU A 270 -0.81 -29.07 -4.53
N TYR A 271 -2.10 -29.24 -4.17
CA TYR A 271 -2.73 -28.48 -3.08
C TYR A 271 -3.36 -29.41 -2.05
N LYS A 272 -3.28 -28.99 -0.78
CA LYS A 272 -4.05 -29.58 0.32
C LYS A 272 -5.26 -28.70 0.59
N VAL A 273 -6.46 -29.26 0.42
CA VAL A 273 -7.74 -28.57 0.67
C VAL A 273 -8.38 -29.13 1.95
N ILE A 274 -8.66 -28.26 2.91
CA ILE A 274 -9.26 -28.60 4.20
C ILE A 274 -10.50 -27.73 4.41
N THR A 275 -11.63 -28.34 4.75
CA THR A 275 -12.89 -27.63 5.01
C THR A 275 -13.29 -27.82 6.47
N GLU A 276 -13.32 -26.74 7.25
CA GLU A 276 -13.64 -26.76 8.68
C GLU A 276 -14.43 -25.50 9.06
N ASN A 277 -15.52 -25.67 9.82
CA ASN A 277 -16.33 -24.56 10.36
C ASN A 277 -16.76 -23.52 9.32
N GLY A 278 -17.12 -23.95 8.11
CA GLY A 278 -17.56 -23.05 7.03
C GLY A 278 -16.45 -22.29 6.32
N LYS A 279 -15.18 -22.55 6.66
CA LYS A 279 -13.99 -22.02 6.00
C LYS A 279 -13.28 -23.11 5.21
N ILE A 280 -12.65 -22.73 4.11
CA ILE A 280 -11.86 -23.63 3.26
C ILE A 280 -10.43 -23.13 3.26
N THR A 281 -9.49 -23.98 3.68
CA THR A 281 -8.06 -23.70 3.59
C THR A 281 -7.49 -24.44 2.38
N VAL A 282 -6.90 -23.71 1.44
CA VAL A 282 -6.18 -24.25 0.30
C VAL A 282 -4.70 -23.92 0.47
N GLN A 283 -3.90 -24.95 0.79
CA GLN A 283 -2.46 -24.84 1.00
C GLN A 283 -1.73 -25.37 -0.23
N ASP A 284 -0.96 -24.51 -0.89
CA ASP A 284 -0.02 -24.93 -1.93
C ASP A 284 1.13 -25.74 -1.32
N THR A 285 1.52 -26.83 -1.98
CA THR A 285 2.68 -27.65 -1.59
C THR A 285 3.96 -27.26 -2.34
N VAL A 286 3.83 -26.47 -3.41
CA VAL A 286 4.95 -25.88 -4.14
C VAL A 286 5.36 -24.57 -3.48
N LYS A 287 6.65 -24.46 -3.14
CA LYS A 287 7.19 -23.25 -2.47
C LYS A 287 7.07 -22.02 -3.37
N ASN A 288 6.78 -20.87 -2.75
CA ASN A 288 6.79 -19.54 -3.38
C ASN A 288 5.84 -19.38 -4.59
N ARG A 289 4.71 -20.11 -4.61
CA ARG A 289 3.73 -20.03 -5.70
C ARG A 289 2.40 -19.40 -5.27
N ASP A 290 1.52 -20.15 -4.59
CA ASP A 290 0.19 -19.65 -4.20
C ASP A 290 -0.03 -19.52 -2.68
N GLY A 291 0.97 -19.86 -1.86
CA GLY A 291 0.90 -19.75 -0.40
C GLY A 291 -0.25 -20.57 0.25
N LYS A 292 -0.72 -20.10 1.41
CA LYS A 292 -1.86 -20.66 2.14
C LYS A 292 -3.06 -19.71 2.08
N ASN A 293 -4.16 -20.17 1.52
CA ASN A 293 -5.35 -19.34 1.32
C ASN A 293 -6.50 -19.80 2.21
N VAL A 294 -7.07 -18.90 3.00
CA VAL A 294 -8.25 -19.14 3.85
C VAL A 294 -9.46 -18.44 3.22
N LEU A 295 -10.43 -19.25 2.82
CA LEU A 295 -11.54 -18.84 1.98
C LEU A 295 -12.86 -18.91 2.75
N THR A 296 -13.68 -17.88 2.62
CA THR A 296 -15.05 -17.83 3.15
C THR A 296 -16.00 -17.36 2.04
N ASN A 297 -17.20 -17.94 1.95
CA ASN A 297 -18.20 -17.61 0.92
C ASN A 297 -17.67 -17.76 -0.52
N ILE A 298 -17.07 -18.91 -0.83
CA ILE A 298 -16.58 -19.24 -2.18
C ILE A 298 -17.31 -20.50 -2.67
N GLU A 299 -17.74 -20.48 -3.93
CA GLU A 299 -18.49 -21.56 -4.58
C GLU A 299 -17.58 -22.49 -5.39
N LYS A 300 -16.48 -21.98 -5.93
CA LYS A 300 -15.60 -22.73 -6.83
C LYS A 300 -14.11 -22.52 -6.54
N LEU A 301 -13.35 -23.60 -6.64
CA LEU A 301 -11.89 -23.58 -6.74
C LEU A 301 -11.51 -23.95 -8.18
N GLN A 302 -10.67 -23.15 -8.82
CA GLN A 302 -10.15 -23.45 -10.15
C GLN A 302 -8.65 -23.71 -10.05
N PHE A 303 -8.25 -24.92 -10.42
CA PHE A 303 -6.87 -25.33 -10.62
C PHE A 303 -6.57 -25.36 -12.13
N SER A 304 -5.30 -25.48 -12.50
CA SER A 304 -4.87 -25.56 -13.91
C SER A 304 -5.41 -26.80 -14.66
N ASP A 305 -5.76 -27.87 -13.95
CA ASP A 305 -6.24 -29.14 -14.49
C ASP A 305 -7.76 -29.33 -14.37
N LYS A 306 -8.42 -28.68 -13.39
CA LYS A 306 -9.86 -28.83 -13.17
C LYS A 306 -10.48 -27.71 -12.34
N VAL A 307 -11.81 -27.61 -12.41
CA VAL A 307 -12.63 -26.78 -11.53
C VAL A 307 -13.38 -27.68 -10.54
N VAL A 308 -13.36 -27.32 -9.26
CA VAL A 308 -14.05 -28.03 -8.17
C VAL A 308 -15.13 -27.11 -7.58
N LYS A 309 -16.37 -27.57 -7.57
CA LYS A 309 -17.48 -26.89 -6.88
C LYS A 309 -17.50 -27.31 -5.41
N ILE A 310 -17.60 -26.34 -4.51
CA ILE A 310 -17.44 -26.52 -3.05
C ILE A 310 -18.66 -26.03 -2.23
N LYS A 311 -19.58 -25.28 -2.87
CA LYS A 311 -20.92 -24.95 -2.37
C LYS A 311 -21.92 -25.05 -3.52
#